data_AF-A0A136L5Q9-F1
#
_entry.id   AF-A0A136L5Q9-F1
#
_cell.length_a   1.000
_cell.length_b   1.000
_cell.length_c   1.000
_cell.angle_alpha   90.00
_cell.angle_beta   90.00
_cell.angle_gamma   90.00
#
_symmetry.space_group_name_H-M   'P 1'
#
loop_
_entity.id
_entity.type
_entity.pdbx_description
1 polymer ?
#
loop_
_entity_poly.entity_id
_entity_poly.type
_entity_poly.pdbx_seq_one_letter_code
_entity_poly.pdbx_strand_id
1 'polypeptide(L)'
;MGMAFANRSGNRRAFTLVELLIVIIIIAVLAAIAIPKFANSGVRSKESALKANLKLYRNAVELFRNDTGAFPDKLADLTVTTAPAAGKDEAGTAKSINAADYKGPYVEKIENDPVSGAAFTYSTTSGSVGKITSSASGNASDGTAYSSW
;
A
#
# COMPACT_ATOMS: atom_id res chain seq x y z
N MET A 1 -76.25 -29.91 13.20
CA MET A 1 -75.11 -30.59 12.57
C MET A 1 -73.87 -29.72 12.78
N GLY A 2 -73.20 -29.88 13.93
CA GLY A 2 -72.05 -29.06 14.31
C GLY A 2 -70.75 -29.76 13.97
N MET A 3 -69.90 -29.14 13.16
CA MET A 3 -68.55 -29.63 12.86
C MET A 3 -67.58 -29.09 13.92
N ALA A 4 -66.95 -30.01 14.66
CA ALA A 4 -65.89 -29.71 15.61
C ALA A 4 -64.57 -29.46 14.85
N PHE A 5 -64.03 -28.24 14.94
CA PHE A 5 -62.69 -27.93 14.43
C PHE A 5 -61.64 -28.37 15.44
N ALA A 6 -60.87 -29.41 15.09
CA ALA A 6 -59.72 -29.86 15.86
C ALA A 6 -58.58 -28.83 15.74
N ASN A 7 -58.35 -28.07 16.81
CA ASN A 7 -57.27 -27.11 16.92
C ASN A 7 -55.93 -27.84 17.12
N ARG A 8 -55.10 -27.95 16.07
CA ARG A 8 -53.70 -28.41 16.19
C ARG A 8 -52.90 -27.33 16.91
N SER A 9 -52.70 -27.51 18.20
CA SER A 9 -51.68 -26.79 18.99
C SER A 9 -50.29 -27.09 18.41
N GLY A 10 -49.85 -26.25 17.48
CA GLY A 10 -48.46 -26.21 17.05
C GLY A 10 -47.60 -25.78 18.24
N ASN A 11 -46.70 -26.67 18.68
CA ASN A 11 -45.80 -26.45 19.79
C ASN A 11 -44.86 -25.28 19.47
N ARG A 12 -45.23 -24.05 19.85
CA ARG A 12 -44.41 -22.86 19.65
C ARG A 12 -43.23 -22.96 20.62
N ARG A 13 -42.06 -23.36 20.10
CA ARG A 13 -40.80 -23.36 20.86
C ARG A 13 -40.38 -21.91 21.09
N ALA A 14 -40.48 -21.44 22.31
CA ALA A 14 -39.90 -20.18 22.74
C ALA A 14 -38.43 -20.41 23.12
N PHE A 15 -37.52 -19.59 22.63
CA PHE A 15 -36.11 -19.59 23.04
C PHE A 15 -36.00 -19.15 24.50
N THR A 16 -35.16 -19.83 25.28
CA THR A 16 -34.86 -19.39 26.65
C THR A 16 -33.88 -18.22 26.63
N LEU A 17 -33.96 -17.35 27.64
CA LEU A 17 -32.97 -16.28 27.84
C LEU A 17 -31.55 -16.83 28.01
N VAL A 18 -31.43 -18.03 28.57
CA VAL A 18 -30.14 -18.71 28.78
C VAL A 18 -29.50 -19.11 27.44
N GLU A 19 -30.30 -19.60 26.48
CA GLU A 19 -29.79 -19.92 25.14
C GLU A 19 -29.28 -18.68 24.42
N LEU A 20 -29.99 -17.56 24.51
CA LEU A 20 -29.51 -16.30 23.93
C LEU A 20 -28.25 -15.80 24.64
N LEU A 21 -28.18 -15.93 25.97
CA LEU A 21 -27.04 -15.51 26.79
C LEU A 21 -25.76 -16.27 26.44
N ILE A 22 -25.83 -17.59 26.26
CA ILE A 22 -24.66 -18.38 25.86
C ILE A 22 -24.18 -17.98 24.46
N VAL A 23 -25.11 -17.71 23.52
CA VAL A 23 -24.75 -17.32 22.15
C VAL A 23 -24.00 -15.99 22.13
N ILE A 24 -24.46 -14.97 22.84
CA ILE A 24 -23.77 -13.66 22.88
C ILE A 24 -22.40 -13.76 23.56
N ILE A 25 -22.25 -14.63 24.57
CA ILE A 25 -20.96 -14.88 25.22
C ILE A 25 -19.97 -15.51 24.24
N ILE A 26 -20.41 -16.52 23.48
CA ILE A 26 -19.55 -17.16 22.47
C ILE A 26 -19.15 -16.16 21.38
N ILE A 27 -20.09 -15.35 20.87
CA ILE A 27 -19.80 -14.31 19.88
C ILE A 27 -18.81 -13.28 20.44
N ALA A 28 -18.98 -12.84 21.69
CA ALA A 28 -18.06 -11.90 22.35
C ALA A 28 -16.64 -12.43 22.46
N VAL A 29 -16.46 -13.71 22.85
CA VAL A 29 -15.15 -14.36 22.92
C VAL A 29 -14.50 -14.48 21.54
N LEU A 30 -15.27 -14.90 20.53
CA LEU A 30 -14.77 -15.02 19.15
C LEU A 30 -14.37 -13.64 18.58
N ALA A 31 -15.20 -12.61 18.80
CA ALA A 31 -14.92 -11.26 18.35
C ALA A 31 -13.66 -10.68 19.02
N ALA A 32 -13.47 -10.90 20.31
CA ALA A 32 -12.29 -10.45 21.05
C ALA A 32 -10.97 -11.01 20.48
N ILE A 33 -10.96 -12.24 19.99
CA ILE A 33 -9.78 -12.87 19.37
C ILE A 33 -9.62 -12.46 17.91
N ALA A 34 -10.73 -12.37 17.15
CA ALA A 34 -10.70 -12.15 15.72
C ALA A 34 -10.36 -10.69 15.33
N ILE A 35 -10.98 -9.70 15.98
CA ILE A 35 -10.82 -8.27 15.67
C ILE A 35 -9.35 -7.81 15.67
N PRO A 36 -8.52 -8.07 16.72
CA PRO A 36 -7.14 -7.62 16.71
C PRO A 36 -6.29 -8.28 15.63
N LYS A 37 -6.60 -9.53 15.24
CA LYS A 37 -5.89 -10.24 14.16
C LYS A 37 -6.14 -9.60 12.79
N PHE A 38 -7.39 -9.23 12.50
CA PHE A 38 -7.75 -8.63 11.20
C PHE A 38 -7.12 -7.24 11.00
N ALA A 39 -7.05 -6.42 12.06
CA ALA A 39 -6.43 -5.10 11.97
C ALA A 39 -4.94 -5.16 11.61
N ASN A 40 -4.20 -6.14 12.16
CA ASN A 40 -2.75 -6.27 11.94
C ASN A 40 -2.39 -6.84 10.56
N SER A 41 -3.28 -7.65 9.97
CA SER A 41 -3.05 -8.23 8.63
C SER A 41 -3.06 -7.15 7.55
N GLY A 42 -3.97 -6.18 7.64
CA GLY A 42 -4.07 -5.09 6.66
C GLY A 42 -2.82 -4.20 6.61
N VAL A 43 -2.24 -3.91 7.78
CA VAL A 43 -1.00 -3.13 7.87
C VAL A 43 0.17 -3.86 7.19
N ARG A 44 0.37 -5.14 7.50
CA ARG A 44 1.44 -5.95 6.90
C ARG A 44 1.31 -6.08 5.38
N SER A 45 0.09 -6.19 4.86
CA SER A 45 -0.16 -6.21 3.42
C SER A 45 0.26 -4.89 2.76
N LYS A 46 -0.06 -3.74 3.37
CA LYS A 46 0.36 -2.42 2.89
C LYS A 46 1.88 -2.25 2.95
N GLU A 47 2.53 -2.67 4.03
CA GLU A 47 3.99 -2.64 4.16
C GLU A 47 4.70 -3.50 3.11
N SER A 48 4.13 -4.69 2.80
CA SER A 48 4.66 -5.57 1.75
C SER A 48 4.57 -4.91 0.37
N ALA A 49 3.41 -4.34 0.04
CA ALA A 49 3.21 -3.58 -1.20
C ALA A 49 4.15 -2.36 -1.27
N LEU A 50 4.34 -1.65 -0.15
CA LEU A 50 5.27 -0.52 -0.05
C LEU A 50 6.69 -0.93 -0.41
N LYS A 51 7.20 -2.01 0.19
CA LYS A 51 8.55 -2.53 -0.09
C LYS A 51 8.70 -2.97 -1.55
N ALA A 52 7.68 -3.61 -2.12
CA ALA A 52 7.69 -4.02 -3.53
C ALA A 52 7.73 -2.80 -4.47
N ASN A 53 6.88 -1.80 -4.24
CA ASN A 53 6.82 -0.57 -5.02
C ASN A 53 8.14 0.21 -4.94
N LEU A 54 8.70 0.38 -3.73
CA LEU A 54 10.00 1.04 -3.54
C LEU A 54 11.12 0.33 -4.31
N LYS A 55 11.16 -1.01 -4.28
CA LYS A 55 12.15 -1.79 -5.04
C LYS A 55 11.98 -1.61 -6.54
N LEU A 56 10.75 -1.65 -7.03
CA LEU A 56 10.43 -1.46 -8.44
C LEU A 56 10.88 -0.07 -8.91
N TYR A 57 10.53 0.99 -8.18
CA TYR A 57 10.87 2.35 -8.56
C TYR A 57 12.37 2.64 -8.42
N ARG A 58 13.05 2.10 -7.41
CA ARG A 58 14.51 2.22 -7.28
C ARG A 58 15.24 1.58 -8.46
N ASN A 59 14.82 0.38 -8.86
CA ASN A 59 15.38 -0.27 -10.03
C ASN A 59 15.14 0.55 -11.31
N ALA A 60 13.95 1.15 -11.46
CA ALA A 60 13.63 2.02 -12.59
C ALA A 60 14.48 3.30 -12.62
N VAL A 61 14.77 3.90 -11.46
CA VAL A 61 15.71 5.04 -11.34
C VAL A 61 17.11 4.65 -11.78
N GLU A 62 17.61 3.48 -11.35
CA GLU A 62 18.93 3.00 -11.78
C GLU A 62 18.97 2.69 -13.28
N LEU A 63 17.92 2.11 -13.86
CA LEU A 63 17.81 1.90 -15.30
C LEU A 63 17.84 3.22 -16.07
N PHE A 64 17.03 4.21 -15.64
CA PHE A 64 17.05 5.55 -16.22
C PHE A 64 18.46 6.16 -16.18
N ARG A 65 19.16 6.00 -15.07
CA ARG A 65 20.54 6.51 -14.90
C ARG A 65 21.54 5.77 -15.76
N ASN A 66 21.40 4.46 -15.92
CA ASN A 66 22.28 3.67 -16.78
C ASN A 66 22.14 4.08 -18.25
N ASP A 67 20.91 4.36 -18.69
CA ASP A 67 20.65 4.76 -20.07
C ASP A 67 21.04 6.21 -20.35
N THR A 68 20.70 7.13 -19.45
CA THR A 68 20.86 8.58 -19.70
C THR A 68 22.11 9.20 -19.07
N GLY A 69 22.76 8.47 -18.16
CA GLY A 69 23.84 8.99 -17.32
C GLY A 69 23.40 10.01 -16.27
N ALA A 70 22.10 10.29 -16.12
CA ALA A 70 21.53 11.23 -15.16
C ALA A 70 20.43 10.56 -14.34
N PHE A 71 20.20 11.00 -13.12
CA PHE A 71 18.98 10.63 -12.38
C PHE A 71 17.77 11.40 -12.93
N PRO A 72 16.55 10.87 -12.79
CA PRO A 72 15.33 11.64 -13.02
C PRO A 72 15.31 12.98 -12.24
N ASP A 73 14.69 14.04 -12.79
CA ASP A 73 14.45 15.28 -12.03
C ASP A 73 13.28 15.11 -11.05
N LYS A 74 12.31 14.29 -11.44
CA LYS A 74 11.17 13.89 -10.63
C LYS A 74 10.81 12.44 -10.93
N LEU A 75 10.16 11.79 -9.96
CA LEU A 75 9.76 10.39 -10.11
C LEU A 75 8.87 10.16 -11.35
N ALA A 76 8.03 11.13 -11.70
CA ALA A 76 7.15 11.09 -12.87
C ALA A 76 7.91 10.96 -14.21
N ASP A 77 9.20 11.30 -14.28
CA ASP A 77 9.99 11.12 -15.52
C ASP A 77 10.26 9.63 -15.84
N LEU A 78 9.93 8.73 -14.91
CA LEU A 78 10.00 7.29 -15.16
C LEU A 78 8.84 6.77 -16.03
N THR A 79 7.72 7.50 -16.11
CA THR A 79 6.51 7.07 -16.85
C THR A 79 6.40 7.69 -18.24
N VAL A 80 7.26 8.64 -18.59
CA VAL A 80 7.16 9.34 -19.87
C VAL A 80 7.74 8.50 -21.00
N THR A 81 7.16 8.60 -22.18
CA THR A 81 7.65 7.91 -23.39
C THR A 81 8.63 8.77 -24.20
N THR A 82 8.65 10.07 -23.94
CA THR A 82 9.55 11.03 -24.58
C THR A 82 10.66 11.39 -23.61
N ALA A 83 11.90 11.41 -24.10
CA ALA A 83 13.05 11.75 -23.29
C ALA A 83 12.90 13.13 -22.63
N PRO A 84 13.05 13.24 -21.29
CA PRO A 84 13.19 14.53 -20.62
C PRO A 84 14.41 15.28 -21.15
N ALA A 85 14.35 16.61 -21.20
CA ALA A 85 15.48 17.42 -21.68
C ALA A 85 16.69 17.35 -20.74
N ALA A 86 16.45 17.20 -19.44
CA ALA A 86 17.48 17.11 -18.42
C ALA A 86 17.03 16.23 -17.24
N GLY A 87 18.00 15.67 -16.55
CA GLY A 87 17.87 15.04 -15.25
C GLY A 87 18.81 15.70 -14.23
N LYS A 88 19.27 14.92 -13.25
CA LYS A 88 20.19 15.35 -12.19
C LYS A 88 21.49 14.56 -12.20
N ASP A 89 22.61 15.20 -11.90
CA ASP A 89 23.83 14.50 -11.51
C ASP A 89 23.84 14.15 -10.01
N GLU A 90 24.90 13.50 -9.52
CA GLU A 90 25.08 13.14 -8.10
C GLU A 90 25.04 14.35 -7.15
N ALA A 91 25.35 15.54 -7.66
CA ALA A 91 25.34 16.78 -6.90
C ALA A 91 23.96 17.47 -6.90
N GLY A 92 22.96 16.91 -7.59
CA GLY A 92 21.63 17.50 -7.72
C GLY A 92 21.57 18.64 -8.73
N THR A 93 22.57 18.77 -9.59
CA THR A 93 22.64 19.79 -10.64
C THR A 93 22.01 19.26 -11.93
N ALA A 94 21.41 20.15 -12.73
CA ALA A 94 20.81 19.76 -13.99
C ALA A 94 21.86 19.16 -14.95
N LYS A 95 21.56 17.98 -15.50
CA LYS A 95 22.38 17.28 -16.48
C LYS A 95 21.56 17.01 -17.73
N SER A 96 22.05 17.47 -18.89
CA SER A 96 21.36 17.26 -20.17
C SER A 96 21.27 15.77 -20.49
N ILE A 97 20.13 15.36 -21.03
CA ILE A 97 19.89 13.99 -21.50
C ILE A 97 19.84 14.01 -23.02
N ASN A 98 20.52 13.05 -23.65
CA ASN A 98 20.40 12.82 -25.08
C ASN A 98 19.21 11.91 -25.36
N ALA A 99 18.29 12.36 -26.23
CA ALA A 99 17.08 11.61 -26.53
C ALA A 99 17.36 10.25 -27.21
N ALA A 100 18.50 10.09 -27.89
CA ALA A 100 18.88 8.82 -28.51
C ALA A 100 19.23 7.73 -27.48
N ASP A 101 19.72 8.12 -26.31
CA ASP A 101 20.17 7.20 -25.27
C ASP A 101 19.01 6.76 -24.37
N TYR A 102 17.95 7.57 -24.28
CA TYR A 102 16.74 7.28 -23.50
C TYR A 102 15.97 6.05 -24.03
N LYS A 103 15.64 5.08 -23.15
CA LYS A 103 14.86 3.87 -23.49
C LYS A 103 13.56 3.71 -22.69
N GLY A 104 13.09 4.78 -22.05
CA GLY A 104 11.84 4.76 -21.30
C GLY A 104 10.58 4.55 -22.17
N PRO A 105 9.41 4.37 -21.55
CA PRO A 105 9.14 4.51 -20.11
C PRO A 105 9.70 3.34 -19.30
N TYR A 106 10.14 3.62 -18.09
CA TYR A 106 10.74 2.62 -17.19
C TYR A 106 9.69 1.98 -16.27
N VAL A 107 8.55 2.67 -16.04
CA VAL A 107 7.39 2.15 -15.33
C VAL A 107 6.11 2.62 -16.00
N GLU A 108 5.05 1.80 -15.99
CA GLU A 108 3.76 2.16 -16.61
C GLU A 108 3.02 3.25 -15.81
N LYS A 109 3.06 3.13 -14.48
CA LYS A 109 2.40 4.07 -13.56
C LYS A 109 3.13 4.10 -12.22
N ILE A 110 3.10 5.26 -11.59
CA ILE A 110 3.51 5.43 -10.19
C ILE A 110 2.24 5.46 -9.34
N GLU A 111 2.13 4.51 -8.43
CA GLU A 111 1.06 4.45 -7.45
C GLU A 111 1.40 5.33 -6.24
N ASN A 112 0.38 5.68 -5.45
CA ASN A 112 0.61 6.31 -4.17
C ASN A 112 1.22 5.29 -3.20
N ASP A 113 1.94 5.81 -2.22
CA ASP A 113 2.42 5.06 -1.07
C ASP A 113 1.22 4.38 -0.38
N PRO A 114 1.18 3.04 -0.29
CA PRO A 114 0.02 2.31 0.22
C PRO A 114 -0.18 2.47 1.74
N VAL A 115 0.82 2.97 2.47
CA VAL A 115 0.76 3.24 3.91
C VAL A 115 0.25 4.65 4.16
N SER A 116 0.82 5.67 3.51
CA SER A 116 0.43 7.07 3.71
C SER A 116 -0.79 7.49 2.88
N GLY A 117 -1.02 6.84 1.73
CA GLY A 117 -2.00 7.25 0.71
C GLY A 117 -1.53 8.42 -0.15
N ALA A 118 -0.34 8.96 0.08
CA ALA A 118 0.24 10.11 -0.64
C ALA A 118 1.33 9.68 -1.64
N ALA A 119 1.88 10.61 -2.42
CA ALA A 119 3.00 10.31 -3.31
C ALA A 119 4.26 9.91 -2.52
N PHE A 120 5.16 9.14 -3.15
CA PHE A 120 6.48 8.83 -2.59
C PHE A 120 7.36 10.08 -2.49
N THR A 121 8.30 10.06 -1.55
CA THR A 121 9.33 11.09 -1.47
C THR A 121 10.47 10.76 -2.43
N TYR A 122 10.85 11.71 -3.28
CA TYR A 122 11.99 11.59 -4.19
C TYR A 122 12.98 12.72 -3.90
N SER A 123 14.25 12.39 -3.74
CA SER A 123 15.30 13.36 -3.44
C SER A 123 16.14 13.67 -4.67
N THR A 124 16.34 14.96 -4.91
CA THR A 124 17.32 15.51 -5.88
C THR A 124 18.43 16.28 -5.18
N THR A 125 18.53 16.15 -3.85
CA THR A 125 19.56 16.84 -3.06
C THR A 125 20.88 16.09 -3.20
N SER A 126 21.98 16.86 -3.33
CA SER A 126 23.35 16.33 -3.34
C SER A 126 23.57 15.27 -2.24
N GLY A 127 24.15 14.13 -2.62
CA GLY A 127 24.38 13.00 -1.71
C GLY A 127 23.15 12.11 -1.44
N SER A 128 22.00 12.41 -2.03
CA SER A 128 20.79 11.57 -1.97
C SER A 128 19.96 11.67 -3.25
N VAL A 129 20.57 12.04 -4.38
CA VAL A 129 19.88 12.11 -5.67
C VAL A 129 19.41 10.72 -6.07
N GLY A 130 18.19 10.60 -6.60
CA GLY A 130 17.64 9.30 -6.98
C GLY A 130 17.04 8.50 -5.83
N LYS A 131 17.25 8.93 -4.57
CA LYS A 131 16.71 8.23 -3.42
C LYS A 131 15.19 8.41 -3.35
N ILE A 132 14.49 7.29 -3.40
CA ILE A 132 13.05 7.21 -3.17
C ILE A 132 12.81 6.66 -1.77
N THR A 133 11.93 7.28 -0.99
CA THR A 133 11.48 6.77 0.32
C THR A 133 9.96 6.84 0.47
N SER A 134 9.44 6.09 1.44
CA SER A 134 8.04 6.25 1.87
C SER A 134 7.78 7.68 2.35
N SER A 135 6.55 8.16 2.14
CA SER A 135 6.05 9.42 2.71
C SER A 135 5.27 9.21 4.00
N ALA A 136 5.12 7.95 4.45
CA ALA A 136 4.43 7.64 5.69
C ALA A 136 5.21 8.12 6.92
N SER A 137 4.48 8.61 7.90
CA SER A 137 5.02 8.96 9.22
C SER A 137 5.02 7.74 10.14
N GLY A 138 5.93 7.73 11.12
CA GLY A 138 5.98 6.71 12.15
C GLY A 138 6.77 5.48 11.74
N ASN A 139 6.47 4.36 12.40
CA ASN A 139 7.26 3.13 12.32
C ASN A 139 6.43 1.99 11.72
N ALA A 140 7.11 1.13 11.00
CA ALA A 140 6.60 -0.12 10.51
C ALA A 140 6.44 -1.18 11.60
N SER A 141 5.81 -2.28 11.25
CA SER A 141 5.59 -3.45 12.11
C SER A 141 6.88 -4.10 12.62
N ASP A 142 8.03 -3.82 11.99
CA ASP A 142 9.36 -4.26 12.44
C ASP A 142 10.11 -3.21 13.29
N GLY A 143 9.46 -2.08 13.61
CA GLY A 143 9.99 -1.00 14.45
C GLY A 143 10.86 0.00 13.69
N THR A 144 11.17 -0.23 12.41
CA THR A 144 11.93 0.74 11.62
C THR A 144 11.05 1.89 11.13
N ALA A 145 11.62 3.09 10.96
CA ALA A 145 10.86 4.24 10.50
C ALA A 145 10.52 4.12 9.01
N TYR A 146 9.30 4.45 8.59
CA TYR A 146 8.94 4.41 7.17
C TYR A 146 9.82 5.33 6.32
N SER A 147 10.24 6.48 6.85
CA SER A 147 11.13 7.40 6.15
C SER A 147 12.53 6.84 5.88
N SER A 148 12.94 5.75 6.52
CA SER A 148 14.19 5.05 6.19
C SER A 148 14.02 3.99 5.11
N TRP A 149 12.78 3.64 4.76
CA TRP A 149 12.47 2.62 3.77
C TRP A 149 12.57 3.09 2.36
#